data_AF-A0A959WS76-F1
#
_entry.id   AF-A0A959WS76-F1
#
_cell.length_a   1.000
_cell.length_b   1.000
_cell.length_c   1.000
_cell.angle_alpha   90.00
_cell.angle_beta   90.00
_cell.angle_gamma   90.00
#
_symmetry.space_group_name_H-M   'P 1'
#
loop_
_entity.id
_entity.type
_entity.pdbx_description
1 polymer ?
#
loop_
_entity_poly.entity_id
_entity_poly.type
_entity_poly.pdbx_seq_one_letter_code
_entity_poly.pdbx_strand_id
1 'polypeptide(L)'
;MRRAFPYIATLLVVGVIAAVFVLRPTPFIGVTSASMASSLAKKLPAAAEVGCEEAGEDAWTCAAAAAASDRSYEVSINGFGCWTATPAGRAQIGTPPTLTGCITVFDH
;
A
#
# COMPACT_ATOMS: atom_id res chain seq x y z
N MET A 1 -10.64 -36.95 -23.29
CA MET A 1 -10.28 -36.10 -22.11
C MET A 1 -9.14 -35.10 -22.36
N ARG A 2 -8.38 -35.14 -23.47
CA ARG A 2 -7.24 -34.22 -23.71
C ARG A 2 -7.58 -32.76 -24.04
N ARG A 3 -8.81 -32.45 -24.47
CA ARG A 3 -9.23 -31.09 -24.87
C ARG A 3 -9.73 -30.21 -23.72
N ALA A 4 -10.09 -30.76 -22.57
CA ALA A 4 -10.63 -30.00 -21.44
C ALA A 4 -9.52 -29.31 -20.61
N PHE A 5 -8.32 -29.89 -20.59
CA PHE A 5 -7.17 -29.39 -19.85
C PHE A 5 -6.78 -27.94 -20.21
N PRO A 6 -6.69 -27.53 -21.50
CA PRO A 6 -6.38 -26.14 -21.83
C PRO A 6 -7.48 -25.17 -21.38
N TYR A 7 -8.77 -25.55 -21.44
CA TYR A 7 -9.85 -24.65 -20.99
C TYR A 7 -9.85 -24.46 -19.46
N ILE A 8 -9.60 -25.53 -18.70
CA ILE A 8 -9.49 -25.44 -17.23
C ILE A 8 -8.28 -24.59 -16.85
N ALA A 9 -7.14 -24.78 -17.52
CA ALA A 9 -5.95 -23.96 -17.31
C ALA A 9 -6.21 -22.48 -17.63
N THR A 10 -6.87 -22.18 -18.75
CA THR A 10 -7.25 -20.80 -19.11
C THR A 10 -8.20 -20.18 -18.09
N LEU A 11 -9.23 -20.90 -17.65
CA LEU A 11 -10.16 -20.41 -16.64
C LEU A 11 -9.48 -20.12 -15.30
N LEU A 12 -8.53 -20.96 -14.90
CA LEU A 12 -7.72 -20.72 -13.70
C LEU A 12 -6.85 -19.47 -13.85
N VAL A 13 -6.19 -19.30 -15.00
CA VAL A 13 -5.37 -18.10 -15.26
C VAL A 13 -6.22 -16.83 -15.23
N VAL A 14 -7.38 -16.83 -15.91
CA VAL A 14 -8.31 -15.70 -15.89
C VAL A 14 -8.83 -15.43 -14.48
N GLY A 15 -9.18 -16.48 -13.73
CA GLY A 15 -9.62 -16.35 -12.35
C GLY A 15 -8.56 -15.75 -11.43
N VAL A 16 -7.30 -16.16 -11.58
CA VAL A 16 -6.17 -15.59 -10.81
C VAL A 16 -5.96 -14.12 -11.16
N ILE A 17 -5.97 -13.76 -12.44
CA ILE A 17 -5.80 -12.36 -12.87
C ILE A 17 -6.94 -11.50 -12.33
N ALA A 18 -8.19 -11.95 -12.46
CA ALA A 18 -9.35 -11.23 -11.92
C ALA A 18 -9.24 -11.04 -10.40
N ALA A 19 -8.81 -12.07 -9.66
CA ALA A 19 -8.64 -11.99 -8.21
C ALA A 19 -7.59 -10.93 -7.81
N VAL A 20 -6.47 -10.83 -8.53
CA VAL A 20 -5.43 -9.83 -8.27
C VAL A 20 -6.00 -8.41 -8.38
N PHE A 21 -6.76 -8.13 -9.44
CA PHE A 21 -7.33 -6.80 -9.68
C PHE A 21 -8.49 -6.46 -8.76
N VAL A 22 -9.29 -7.45 -8.33
CA VAL A 22 -10.32 -7.24 -7.31
C VAL A 22 -9.69 -6.89 -5.96
N LEU A 23 -8.59 -7.55 -5.60
CA LEU A 23 -7.90 -7.29 -4.33
C LEU A 23 -7.05 -6.02 -4.36
N ARG A 24 -6.61 -5.58 -5.54
CA ARG A 24 -5.77 -4.39 -5.76
C ARG A 24 -6.36 -3.53 -6.87
N PRO A 25 -7.41 -2.76 -6.56
CA PRO A 25 -8.08 -1.93 -7.54
C PRO A 25 -7.29 -0.66 -7.90
N THR A 26 -6.19 -0.38 -7.21
CA THR A 26 -5.33 0.80 -7.35
C THR A 26 -4.96 1.18 -8.79
N PRO A 27 -4.62 0.24 -9.69
CA PRO A 27 -4.38 0.57 -11.10
C PRO A 27 -5.59 1.18 -11.84
N PHE A 28 -6.81 0.99 -11.31
CA PHE A 28 -8.05 1.48 -11.91
C PHE A 28 -8.67 2.67 -11.17
N ILE A 29 -8.59 2.67 -9.84
CA ILE A 29 -9.24 3.69 -8.99
C ILE A 29 -8.25 4.73 -8.43
N GLY A 30 -6.95 4.53 -8.63
CA GLY A 30 -5.90 5.40 -8.10
C GLY A 30 -5.65 5.21 -6.60
N VAL A 31 -4.73 6.00 -6.07
CA VAL A 31 -4.43 6.06 -4.63
C VAL A 31 -4.97 7.36 -4.07
N THR A 32 -5.72 7.27 -2.96
CA THR A 32 -6.20 8.43 -2.21
C THR A 32 -5.42 8.58 -0.90
N SER A 33 -5.44 9.77 -0.30
CA SER A 33 -4.86 10.04 1.02
C SER A 33 -5.36 9.09 2.09
N ALA A 34 -6.68 8.82 2.10
CA ALA A 34 -7.30 7.87 3.02
C ALA A 34 -6.78 6.44 2.82
N SER A 35 -6.68 5.99 1.57
CA SER A 35 -6.18 4.63 1.27
C SER A 35 -4.70 4.44 1.63
N MET A 36 -3.88 5.47 1.39
CA MET A 36 -2.47 5.45 1.75
C MET A 36 -2.31 5.47 3.28
N ALA A 37 -3.04 6.34 3.98
CA ALA A 37 -3.04 6.40 5.44
C ALA A 37 -3.49 5.08 6.09
N SER A 38 -4.59 4.50 5.61
CA SER A 38 -5.12 3.21 6.08
C SER A 38 -4.10 2.08 5.90
N SER A 39 -3.47 2.02 4.72
CA SER A 39 -2.46 0.99 4.42
C SER A 39 -1.20 1.13 5.29
N LEU A 40 -0.71 2.35 5.49
CA LEU A 40 0.46 2.63 6.33
C LEU A 40 0.18 2.40 7.82
N ALA A 41 -1.01 2.76 8.31
CA ALA A 41 -1.44 2.53 9.69
C ALA A 41 -1.37 1.04 10.08
N LYS A 42 -1.71 0.12 9.16
CA LYS A 42 -1.58 -1.34 9.37
C LYS A 42 -0.13 -1.79 9.62
N LYS A 43 0.87 -0.99 9.22
CA LYS A 43 2.30 -1.23 9.48
C LYS A 43 2.83 -0.50 10.71
N LEU A 44 2.06 0.43 11.25
CA LEU A 44 2.40 1.26 12.41
C LEU A 44 1.39 1.05 13.54
N PRO A 45 1.34 -0.14 14.17
CA PRO A 45 0.31 -0.47 15.17
C PRO A 45 0.36 0.40 16.45
N ALA A 46 1.47 1.11 16.67
CA ALA A 46 1.64 2.03 17.79
C ALA A 46 1.30 3.49 17.46
N ALA A 47 0.93 3.79 16.20
CA ALA A 47 0.46 5.11 15.81
C ALA A 47 -1.03 5.25 16.18
N ALA A 48 -1.39 6.39 16.78
CA ALA A 48 -2.77 6.74 17.09
C ALA A 48 -3.50 7.22 15.84
N GLU A 49 -2.81 7.93 14.96
CA GLU A 49 -3.35 8.48 13.73
C GLU A 49 -2.28 8.55 12.65
N VAL A 50 -2.66 8.33 11.40
CA VAL A 50 -1.79 8.48 10.23
C VAL A 50 -2.50 9.39 9.23
N GLY A 51 -1.88 10.51 8.88
CA GLY A 51 -2.30 11.40 7.82
C GLY A 51 -1.31 11.34 6.66
N CYS A 52 -1.81 11.32 5.43
CA CYS A 52 -0.97 11.30 4.23
C CYS A 52 -1.43 12.38 3.25
N GLU A 53 -0.45 13.06 2.65
CA GLU A 53 -0.65 14.09 1.64
C GLU A 53 0.15 13.72 0.38
N GLU A 54 -0.39 14.04 -0.78
CA GLU A 54 0.26 13.78 -2.06
C GLU A 54 1.35 14.84 -2.28
N ALA A 55 2.58 14.38 -2.51
CA ALA A 55 3.77 15.22 -2.72
C ALA A 55 4.20 15.26 -4.19
N GLY A 56 3.67 14.35 -5.02
CA GLY A 56 3.92 14.27 -6.45
C GLY A 56 3.31 13.00 -7.05
N GLU A 57 3.54 12.79 -8.34
CA GLU A 57 3.10 11.57 -9.02
C GLU A 57 3.71 10.34 -8.34
N ASP A 58 2.84 9.46 -7.82
CA ASP A 58 3.22 8.28 -7.03
C ASP A 58 4.08 8.58 -5.77
N ALA A 59 4.12 9.82 -5.29
CA ALA A 59 4.90 10.24 -4.15
C ALA A 59 4.01 10.87 -3.06
N TRP A 60 4.17 10.43 -1.83
CA TRP A 60 3.35 10.84 -0.69
C TRP A 60 4.21 11.17 0.51
N THR A 61 3.77 12.13 1.31
CA THR A 61 4.32 12.42 2.63
C THR A 61 3.31 12.06 3.69
N CYS A 62 3.68 11.18 4.60
CA CYS A 62 2.80 10.71 5.67
C CYS A 62 3.35 11.08 7.04
N ALA A 63 2.49 11.59 7.91
CA ALA A 63 2.78 11.80 9.32
C ALA A 63 1.98 10.81 10.17
N ALA A 64 2.66 10.14 11.10
CA ALA A 64 2.06 9.24 12.06
C ALA A 64 2.23 9.82 13.46
N ALA A 65 1.13 10.18 14.09
CA ALA A 65 1.10 10.62 15.49
C ALA A 65 1.26 9.39 16.39
N ALA A 66 2.28 9.38 17.23
CA ALA A 66 2.54 8.30 18.18
C ALA A 66 2.76 8.88 19.58
N ALA A 67 2.38 8.11 20.61
CA ALA A 67 2.45 8.55 22.01
C ALA A 67 3.86 8.99 22.46
N ALA A 68 4.92 8.52 21.80
CA ALA A 68 6.31 8.82 22.14
C ALA A 68 6.94 9.93 21.27
N SER A 69 6.57 10.00 19.97
CA SER A 69 7.00 11.06 19.06
C SER A 69 6.25 10.97 17.74
N ASP A 70 6.02 12.12 17.10
CA ASP A 70 5.52 12.18 15.73
C ASP A 70 6.57 11.67 14.76
N ARG A 71 6.14 10.89 13.78
CA ARG A 71 7.01 10.27 12.77
C ARG A 71 6.57 10.71 11.38
N SER A 72 7.52 11.14 10.56
CA SER A 72 7.29 11.47 9.16
C SER A 72 7.89 10.42 8.24
N TYR A 73 7.20 10.12 7.16
CA TYR A 73 7.58 9.15 6.13
C TYR A 73 7.42 9.77 4.75
N GLU A 74 8.44 9.61 3.92
CA GLU A 74 8.33 9.76 2.47
C GLU A 74 7.95 8.41 1.89
N VAL A 75 6.94 8.39 1.02
CA VAL A 75 6.39 7.16 0.45
C VAL A 75 6.42 7.26 -1.06
N SER A 76 6.94 6.22 -1.70
CA SER A 76 6.86 6.04 -3.15
C SER A 76 5.98 4.83 -3.45
N ILE A 77 5.09 5.00 -4.43
CA ILE A 77 4.14 3.99 -4.90
C ILE A 77 4.58 3.51 -6.27
N ASN A 78 4.28 2.25 -6.59
CA ASN A 78 4.44 1.71 -7.94
C ASN A 78 3.09 1.58 -8.65
N GLY A 79 3.12 1.32 -9.96
CA GLY A 79 1.90 1.19 -10.78
C GLY A 79 0.92 0.06 -10.38
N PHE A 80 1.24 -0.75 -9.36
CA PHE A 80 0.34 -1.77 -8.80
C PHE A 80 -0.20 -1.39 -7.41
N GLY A 81 0.00 -0.14 -6.97
CA GLY A 81 -0.41 0.35 -5.66
C GLY A 81 0.41 -0.21 -4.50
N CYS A 82 1.58 -0.81 -4.77
CA CYS A 82 2.53 -1.19 -3.73
C CYS A 82 3.48 -0.04 -3.44
N TRP A 83 3.79 0.15 -2.17
CA TRP A 83 4.49 1.31 -1.68
C TRP A 83 5.67 0.96 -0.80
N THR A 84 6.63 1.87 -0.77
CA THR A 84 7.80 1.86 0.10
C THR A 84 7.86 3.18 0.85
N ALA A 85 7.83 3.12 2.18
CA ALA A 85 7.87 4.27 3.06
C ALA A 85 9.23 4.35 3.77
N THR A 86 9.95 5.44 3.58
CA THR A 86 11.23 5.75 4.22
C THR A 86 11.04 6.85 5.26
N PRO A 87 11.66 6.75 6.46
CA PRO A 87 11.60 7.84 7.44
C PRO A 87 12.14 9.13 6.84
N ALA A 88 11.38 10.22 6.94
CA ALA A 88 11.81 11.52 6.46
C ALA A 88 12.75 12.17 7.49
N GLY A 89 13.90 12.68 7.03
CA GLY A 89 14.88 13.34 7.89
C GLY A 89 15.73 12.38 8.76
N ARG A 90 16.16 12.85 9.94
CA ARG A 90 17.09 12.12 10.80
C ARG A 90 16.31 11.06 11.60
N ALA A 91 16.53 9.78 11.30
CA ALA A 91 15.86 8.67 11.98
C ALA A 91 15.99 8.79 13.50
N GLN A 92 14.86 8.92 14.20
CA GLN A 92 14.82 8.95 15.66
C GLN A 92 14.92 7.52 16.21
N ILE A 93 15.48 7.38 17.41
CA ILE A 93 15.60 6.07 18.09
C ILE A 93 14.20 5.45 18.22
N GLY A 94 14.02 4.22 17.72
CA GLY A 94 12.74 3.52 17.73
C GLY A 94 11.83 3.80 16.52
N THR A 95 12.29 4.58 15.53
CA THR A 95 11.61 4.69 14.23
C THR A 95 11.81 3.37 13.47
N PRO A 96 10.73 2.69 13.03
CA PRO A 96 10.85 1.54 12.15
C PRO A 96 11.70 1.91 10.91
N PRO A 97 12.57 0.99 10.46
CA PRO A 97 13.24 1.17 9.17
C PRO A 97 12.20 1.20 8.05
N THR A 98 12.68 1.40 6.82
CA THR A 98 11.88 1.37 5.59
C THR A 98 10.76 0.32 5.65
N LEU A 99 9.52 0.77 5.50
CA LEU A 99 8.33 -0.06 5.52
C LEU A 99 7.86 -0.31 4.09
N THR A 100 7.30 -1.47 3.84
CA THR A 100 6.71 -1.81 2.55
C THR A 100 5.31 -2.39 2.72
N GLY A 101 4.44 -2.10 1.76
CA GLY A 101 3.06 -2.56 1.77
C GLY A 101 2.43 -2.46 0.39
N CYS A 102 1.18 -2.89 0.30
CA CYS A 102 0.36 -2.65 -0.88
C CYS A 102 -1.01 -2.20 -0.45
N ILE A 103 -1.55 -1.21 -1.16
CA ILE A 103 -2.93 -0.78 -1.03
C ILE A 103 -3.81 -1.87 -1.64
N THR A 104 -4.81 -2.25 -0.88
CA THR A 104 -5.80 -3.27 -1.20
C THR A 104 -7.20 -2.67 -1.15
N VAL A 105 -8.19 -3.42 -1.62
CA VAL A 105 -9.60 -3.02 -1.52
C VAL A 105 -10.06 -2.67 -0.11
N PHE A 106 -9.40 -3.20 0.93
CA PHE A 106 -9.72 -2.92 2.34
C PHE A 106 -9.03 -1.67 2.90
N ASP A 107 -8.29 -0.95 2.07
CA ASP A 107 -7.67 0.31 2.44
C ASP A 107 -8.50 1.52 1.98
N HIS A 108 -9.37 1.34 0.98
CA HIS A 108 -10.23 2.39 0.42
C HIS A 108 -11.46 2.71 1.29
#